data_AF-A0A820PYE9-F1
#
_entry.id   AF-A0A820PYE9-F1
#
_cell.length_a   1.000
_cell.length_b   1.000
_cell.length_c   1.000
_cell.angle_alpha   90.00
_cell.angle_beta   90.00
_cell.angle_gamma   90.00
#
_symmetry.space_group_name_H-M   'P 1'
#
loop_
_entity.id
_entity.type
_entity.pdbx_description
1 polymer ?
#
loop_
_entity_poly.entity_id
_entity_poly.type
_entity_poly.pdbx_seq_one_letter_code
_entity_poly.pdbx_strand_id
1 'polypeptide(L)'
;MNRSISNVRRKDDLDEYWFEKIAVTTKTAEEIREHTIPEDLSPVEKTLAMLDSRSDIQRVAGIRSIPSVIISDRNETFHRLLPKFKLIIEQTVDSGEHTVAAETIVSMIQQQSLSYTEFMSLFSQMICALVFPSTTNRFSLDFGDIWCQGLCNIIDAFPNTTSFTTLLDLIFNNSLHGSYVRDRLAIILAKLSCRLSSQTIENRLLPVFKNFINDTNADIRALACQKLPILAQSFE
;
A
#
# COMPACT_ATOMS: atom_id res chain seq x y z
N MET A 1 -3.44 -57.26 49.57
CA MET A 1 -3.50 -57.76 48.17
C MET A 1 -4.89 -57.43 47.66
N ASN A 2 -5.15 -56.70 46.57
CA ASN A 2 -4.35 -56.38 45.40
C ASN A 2 -4.63 -54.94 44.95
N ARG A 3 -3.56 -54.24 44.57
CA ARG A 3 -3.61 -53.12 43.63
C ARG A 3 -3.97 -53.69 42.26
N SER A 4 -4.96 -53.13 41.59
CA SER A 4 -5.04 -53.21 40.13
C SER A 4 -5.43 -51.84 39.60
N ILE A 5 -4.40 -51.18 39.08
CA ILE A 5 -4.46 -50.02 38.23
C ILE A 5 -5.20 -50.42 36.97
N SER A 6 -6.27 -49.72 36.62
CA SER A 6 -6.77 -49.67 35.24
C SER A 6 -7.00 -48.22 34.84
N ASN A 7 -5.89 -47.47 34.81
CA ASN A 7 -5.75 -46.31 33.93
C ASN A 7 -5.68 -46.84 32.49
N VAL A 8 -6.82 -47.18 31.89
CA VAL A 8 -6.94 -47.45 30.46
C VAL A 8 -8.12 -46.63 29.94
N ARG A 9 -7.97 -45.31 29.94
CA ARG A 9 -8.96 -44.36 29.43
C ARG A 9 -8.31 -43.05 28.96
N ARG A 10 -7.13 -43.13 28.34
CA ARG A 10 -6.31 -41.94 28.00
C ARG A 10 -5.45 -42.08 26.75
N LYS A 11 -5.82 -42.89 25.78
CA LYS A 11 -5.15 -42.82 24.47
C LYS A 11 -6.17 -42.77 23.35
N ASP A 12 -7.08 -43.74 23.33
CA ASP A 12 -8.14 -43.81 22.32
C ASP A 12 -9.05 -42.58 22.35
N ASP A 13 -9.50 -42.12 23.53
CA ASP A 13 -10.34 -40.91 23.67
C ASP A 13 -9.60 -39.60 23.31
N LEU A 14 -8.27 -39.56 23.49
CA LEU A 14 -7.46 -38.40 23.11
C LEU A 14 -7.18 -38.40 21.61
N ASP A 15 -6.89 -39.57 21.05
CA ASP A 15 -6.66 -39.76 19.63
C ASP A 15 -7.96 -39.47 18.86
N GLU A 16 -9.13 -39.94 19.32
CA GLU A 16 -10.44 -39.65 18.72
C GLU A 16 -10.78 -38.15 18.77
N TYR A 17 -10.50 -37.47 19.88
CA TYR A 17 -10.64 -36.00 19.98
C TYR A 17 -9.68 -35.25 19.04
N TRP A 18 -8.43 -35.71 18.90
CA TRP A 18 -7.48 -35.12 17.95
C TRP A 18 -7.87 -35.42 16.49
N PHE A 19 -8.35 -36.62 16.17
CA PHE A 19 -8.83 -36.98 14.84
C PHE A 19 -10.07 -36.18 14.45
N GLU A 20 -11.01 -35.96 15.37
CA GLU A 20 -12.19 -35.14 15.14
C GLU A 20 -11.81 -33.67 14.95
N LYS A 21 -10.85 -33.16 15.74
CA LYS A 21 -10.32 -31.81 15.58
C LYS A 21 -9.48 -31.63 14.31
N ILE A 22 -8.75 -32.67 13.87
CA ILE A 22 -8.02 -32.73 12.60
C ILE A 22 -9.01 -32.80 11.43
N ALA A 23 -10.06 -33.60 11.51
CA ALA A 23 -11.10 -33.68 10.47
C ALA A 23 -11.89 -32.37 10.30
N VAL A 24 -12.08 -31.62 11.39
CA VAL A 24 -12.65 -30.26 11.36
C VAL A 24 -11.65 -29.21 10.86
N THR A 25 -10.34 -29.50 10.88
CA THR A 25 -9.29 -28.60 10.35
C THR A 25 -8.73 -29.01 8.98
N THR A 26 -9.07 -30.20 8.48
CA THR A 26 -8.80 -30.59 7.09
C THR A 26 -9.75 -29.82 6.19
N LYS A 27 -9.20 -28.84 5.46
CA LYS A 27 -9.90 -28.13 4.39
C LYS A 27 -10.62 -29.13 3.50
N THR A 28 -11.88 -28.88 3.21
CA THR A 28 -12.67 -29.74 2.33
C THR A 28 -12.02 -29.83 0.94
N ALA A 29 -12.24 -30.93 0.22
CA ALA A 29 -11.72 -31.07 -1.15
C ALA A 29 -12.19 -29.94 -2.08
N GLU A 30 -13.31 -29.28 -1.74
CA GLU A 30 -13.79 -28.08 -2.42
C GLU A 30 -12.98 -26.85 -2.06
N GLU A 31 -12.75 -26.57 -0.78
CA GLU A 31 -11.86 -25.48 -0.34
C GLU A 31 -10.43 -25.65 -0.87
N ILE A 32 -9.94 -26.89 -0.96
CA ILE A 32 -8.63 -27.18 -1.57
C ILE A 32 -8.66 -26.82 -3.06
N ARG A 33 -9.69 -27.21 -3.81
CA ARG A 33 -9.82 -26.87 -5.24
C ARG A 33 -10.01 -25.37 -5.47
N GLU A 34 -10.82 -24.70 -4.67
CA GLU A 34 -11.04 -23.25 -4.72
C GLU A 34 -9.76 -22.45 -4.41
N HIS A 35 -8.84 -23.02 -3.63
CA HIS A 35 -7.55 -22.40 -3.30
C HIS A 35 -6.36 -22.96 -4.10
N THR A 36 -6.56 -23.84 -5.09
CA THR A 36 -5.47 -24.39 -5.90
C THR A 36 -5.38 -23.65 -7.22
N ILE A 37 -4.23 -23.02 -7.48
CA ILE A 37 -3.93 -22.36 -8.76
C ILE A 37 -3.26 -23.39 -9.67
N PRO A 38 -3.72 -23.57 -10.92
CA PRO A 38 -3.11 -24.54 -11.83
C PRO A 38 -1.62 -24.26 -12.06
N GLU A 39 -0.81 -25.32 -12.05
CA GLU A 39 0.65 -25.23 -12.13
C GLU A 39 1.18 -24.88 -13.53
N ASP A 40 0.37 -25.09 -14.56
CA ASP A 40 0.70 -24.86 -15.97
C ASP A 40 0.52 -23.41 -16.44
N LEU A 41 -0.12 -22.58 -15.62
CA LEU A 41 -0.31 -21.15 -15.93
C LEU A 41 1.02 -20.39 -16.00
N SER A 42 1.07 -19.40 -16.89
CA SER A 42 2.16 -18.43 -16.93
C SER A 42 2.23 -17.63 -15.62
N PRO A 43 3.40 -17.04 -15.27
CA PRO A 43 3.51 -16.21 -14.07
C PRO A 43 2.46 -15.09 -14.01
N VAL A 44 2.14 -14.47 -15.15
CA VAL A 44 1.10 -13.43 -15.25
C VAL A 44 -0.28 -14.00 -14.94
N GLU A 45 -0.65 -15.13 -15.54
CA GLU A 45 -1.95 -15.77 -15.32
C GLU A 45 -2.12 -16.26 -13.88
N LYS A 46 -1.06 -16.83 -13.29
CA LYS A 46 -1.05 -17.22 -11.87
C LYS A 46 -1.31 -16.03 -10.98
N THR A 47 -0.63 -14.90 -11.22
CA THR A 47 -0.83 -13.71 -10.41
C THR A 47 -2.20 -13.08 -10.61
N LEU A 48 -2.72 -13.07 -11.85
CA LEU A 48 -4.12 -12.66 -12.09
C LEU A 48 -5.11 -13.54 -11.32
N ALA A 49 -4.94 -14.86 -11.33
CA ALA A 49 -5.78 -15.78 -10.58
C ALA A 49 -5.68 -15.55 -9.06
N MET A 50 -4.46 -15.31 -8.53
CA MET A 50 -4.24 -14.95 -7.13
C MET A 50 -5.00 -13.66 -6.75
N LEU A 51 -4.93 -12.66 -7.61
CA LEU A 51 -5.59 -11.37 -7.44
C LEU A 51 -7.12 -11.46 -7.50
N ASP A 52 -7.67 -12.36 -8.32
CA ASP A 52 -9.11 -12.64 -8.41
C ASP A 52 -9.63 -13.58 -7.31
N SER A 53 -8.74 -14.10 -6.46
CA SER A 53 -9.12 -15.03 -5.41
C SER A 53 -9.95 -14.37 -4.31
N ARG A 54 -10.89 -15.13 -3.75
CA ARG A 54 -11.62 -14.75 -2.53
C ARG A 54 -10.76 -14.82 -1.29
N SER A 55 -9.59 -15.48 -1.34
CA SER A 55 -8.66 -15.58 -0.22
C SER A 55 -7.75 -14.35 -0.14
N ASP A 56 -7.85 -13.61 0.96
CA ASP A 56 -7.00 -12.44 1.25
C ASP A 56 -5.51 -12.82 1.21
N ILE A 57 -5.17 -14.02 1.70
CA ILE A 57 -3.81 -14.55 1.67
C ILE A 57 -3.31 -14.69 0.22
N GLN A 58 -4.16 -15.19 -0.68
CA GLN A 58 -3.79 -15.33 -2.09
C GLN A 58 -3.71 -13.98 -2.77
N ARG A 59 -4.63 -13.04 -2.50
CA ARG A 59 -4.54 -11.68 -3.06
C ARG A 59 -3.26 -10.98 -2.62
N VAL A 60 -2.92 -11.05 -1.33
CA VAL A 60 -1.65 -10.54 -0.79
C VAL A 60 -0.43 -11.20 -1.46
N ALA A 61 -0.45 -12.52 -1.65
CA ALA A 61 0.61 -13.22 -2.37
C ALA A 61 0.71 -12.77 -3.84
N GLY A 62 -0.43 -12.58 -4.50
CA GLY A 62 -0.55 -12.01 -5.84
C GLY A 62 0.12 -10.65 -5.92
N ILE A 63 -0.26 -9.71 -5.04
CA ILE A 63 0.32 -8.37 -4.97
C ILE A 63 1.84 -8.45 -4.80
N ARG A 64 2.35 -9.22 -3.83
CA ARG A 64 3.80 -9.36 -3.58
C ARG A 64 4.58 -9.98 -4.73
N SER A 65 3.93 -10.79 -5.57
CA SER A 65 4.59 -11.43 -6.70
C SER A 65 4.85 -10.48 -7.87
N ILE A 66 4.08 -9.38 -8.00
CA ILE A 66 4.11 -8.47 -9.16
C ILE A 66 5.53 -8.05 -9.58
N PRO A 67 6.45 -7.64 -8.68
CA PRO A 67 7.80 -7.24 -9.08
C PRO A 67 8.56 -8.34 -9.82
N SER A 68 8.43 -9.59 -9.38
CA SER A 68 9.07 -10.75 -10.04
C SER A 68 8.43 -11.08 -11.39
N VAL A 69 7.12 -10.84 -11.53
CA VAL A 69 6.39 -11.07 -12.78
C VAL A 69 6.77 -10.02 -13.82
N ILE A 70 7.00 -8.75 -13.44
CA ILE A 70 7.50 -7.70 -14.34
C ILE A 70 8.85 -8.12 -14.97
N ILE A 71 9.73 -8.74 -14.20
CA ILE A 71 11.03 -9.21 -14.67
C ILE A 71 10.86 -10.35 -15.69
N SER A 72 9.86 -11.21 -15.47
CA SER A 72 9.60 -12.37 -16.31
C SER A 72 8.91 -12.00 -17.63
N ASP A 73 7.88 -11.16 -17.56
CA ASP A 73 7.12 -10.68 -18.73
C ASP A 73 6.61 -9.25 -18.47
N ARG A 74 7.43 -8.27 -18.84
CA ARG A 74 7.10 -6.85 -18.65
C ARG A 74 5.85 -6.45 -19.45
N ASN A 75 5.72 -6.93 -20.68
CA ASN A 75 4.69 -6.46 -21.60
C ASN A 75 3.30 -6.85 -21.11
N GLU A 76 3.09 -8.15 -20.87
CA GLU A 76 1.80 -8.63 -20.35
C GLU A 76 1.52 -8.07 -18.95
N THR A 77 2.56 -7.90 -18.13
CA THR A 77 2.39 -7.31 -16.80
C THR A 77 1.85 -5.89 -16.88
N PHE A 78 2.44 -5.04 -17.72
CA PHE A 78 2.03 -3.64 -17.85
C PHE A 78 0.65 -3.47 -18.49
N HIS A 79 0.31 -4.34 -19.46
CA HIS A 79 -0.95 -4.21 -20.21
C HIS A 79 -2.14 -4.91 -19.55
N ARG A 80 -1.93 -5.92 -18.70
CA ARG A 80 -3.02 -6.70 -18.09
C ARG A 80 -2.96 -6.73 -16.57
N LEU A 81 -1.81 -7.07 -16.00
CA LEU A 81 -1.68 -7.29 -14.56
C LEU A 81 -1.72 -5.99 -13.75
N LEU A 82 -0.98 -4.95 -14.14
CA LEU A 82 -0.97 -3.67 -13.42
C LEU A 82 -2.33 -2.94 -13.45
N PRO A 83 -3.08 -2.90 -14.58
CA PRO A 83 -4.45 -2.39 -14.58
C PRO A 83 -5.38 -3.16 -13.64
N LYS A 84 -5.26 -4.49 -13.59
CA LYS A 84 -6.06 -5.32 -12.67
C LYS A 84 -5.68 -5.10 -11.21
N PHE A 85 -4.39 -5.02 -10.90
CA PHE A 85 -3.87 -4.67 -9.58
C PHE A 85 -4.44 -3.33 -9.11
N LYS A 86 -4.38 -2.29 -9.95
CA LYS A 86 -4.96 -0.98 -9.66
C LYS A 86 -6.45 -1.06 -9.31
N LEU A 87 -7.23 -1.76 -10.14
CA LEU A 87 -8.67 -1.93 -9.93
C LEU A 87 -8.98 -2.59 -8.58
N ILE A 88 -8.21 -3.63 -8.20
CA ILE A 88 -8.39 -4.33 -6.92
C ILE A 88 -8.08 -3.40 -5.76
N ILE A 89 -6.97 -2.66 -5.82
CA ILE A 89 -6.60 -1.73 -4.76
C ILE A 89 -7.60 -0.58 -4.62
N GLU A 90 -8.21 -0.11 -5.69
CA GLU A 90 -9.26 0.91 -5.63
C GLU A 90 -10.59 0.40 -5.03
N GLN A 91 -10.82 -0.92 -5.05
CA GLN A 91 -12.06 -1.56 -4.60
C GLN A 91 -11.96 -2.26 -3.25
N THR A 92 -10.75 -2.64 -2.84
CA THR A 92 -10.55 -3.35 -1.58
C THR A 92 -10.83 -2.45 -0.38
N VAL A 93 -11.31 -3.08 0.70
CA VAL A 93 -11.48 -2.43 2.01
C VAL A 93 -10.49 -3.00 3.03
N ASP A 94 -9.57 -3.85 2.59
CA ASP A 94 -8.59 -4.49 3.46
C ASP A 94 -7.33 -3.60 3.60
N SER A 95 -7.08 -3.13 4.81
CA SER A 95 -5.91 -2.31 5.13
C SER A 95 -4.57 -3.02 4.93
N GLY A 96 -4.55 -4.36 5.08
CA GLY A 96 -3.37 -5.19 4.83
C GLY A 96 -3.00 -5.22 3.35
N GLU A 97 -3.99 -5.37 2.47
CA GLU A 97 -3.80 -5.28 1.02
C GLU A 97 -3.29 -3.91 0.59
N HIS A 98 -3.84 -2.82 1.13
CA HIS A 98 -3.32 -1.47 0.86
C HIS A 98 -1.87 -1.30 1.31
N THR A 99 -1.52 -1.82 2.49
CA THR A 99 -0.16 -1.75 3.02
C THR A 99 0.82 -2.50 2.10
N VAL A 100 0.48 -3.74 1.76
CA VAL A 100 1.31 -4.57 0.88
C VAL A 100 1.41 -3.99 -0.53
N ALA A 101 0.34 -3.38 -1.03
CA ALA A 101 0.35 -2.70 -2.33
C ALA A 101 1.30 -1.50 -2.35
N ALA A 102 1.26 -0.64 -1.32
CA ALA A 102 2.17 0.49 -1.20
C ALA A 102 3.64 0.03 -1.13
N GLU A 103 3.93 -0.99 -0.30
CA GLU A 103 5.26 -1.61 -0.20
C GLU A 103 5.72 -2.21 -1.53
N THR A 104 4.82 -2.88 -2.24
CA THR A 104 5.12 -3.48 -3.54
C THR A 104 5.49 -2.42 -4.56
N ILE A 105 4.76 -1.31 -4.64
CA ILE A 105 5.09 -0.19 -5.55
C ILE A 105 6.47 0.41 -5.21
N VAL A 106 6.76 0.63 -3.93
CA VAL A 106 8.09 1.07 -3.48
C VAL A 106 9.17 0.09 -3.93
N SER A 107 8.94 -1.22 -3.75
CA SER A 107 9.89 -2.26 -4.14
C SER A 107 10.16 -2.28 -5.65
N MET A 108 9.13 -2.05 -6.49
CA MET A 108 9.29 -1.98 -7.94
C MET A 108 10.19 -0.80 -8.37
N ILE A 109 10.08 0.33 -7.68
CA ILE A 109 10.93 1.50 -7.92
C ILE A 109 12.37 1.23 -7.47
N GLN A 110 12.55 0.69 -6.26
CA GLN A 110 13.87 0.36 -5.71
C GLN A 110 14.63 -0.67 -6.57
N GLN A 111 13.91 -1.64 -7.14
CA GLN A 111 14.44 -2.64 -8.05
C GLN A 111 14.61 -2.13 -9.48
N GLN A 112 14.29 -0.85 -9.74
CA GLN A 112 14.35 -0.21 -11.07
C GLN A 112 13.47 -0.90 -12.13
N SER A 113 12.48 -1.69 -11.70
CA SER A 113 11.51 -2.32 -12.61
C SER A 113 10.39 -1.36 -12.99
N LEU A 114 10.20 -0.27 -12.24
CA LEU A 114 9.26 0.81 -12.52
C LEU A 114 9.99 2.17 -12.55
N SER A 115 10.05 2.81 -13.71
CA SER A 115 10.63 4.16 -13.86
C SER A 115 9.70 5.24 -13.31
N TYR A 116 10.24 6.45 -13.09
CA TYR A 116 9.43 7.59 -12.65
C TYR A 116 8.31 7.93 -13.63
N THR A 117 8.58 7.89 -14.94
CA THR A 117 7.56 8.17 -15.97
C THR A 117 6.43 7.16 -15.92
N GLU A 118 6.75 5.87 -15.78
CA GLU A 118 5.74 4.80 -15.68
C GLU A 118 4.96 4.88 -14.37
N PHE A 119 5.62 5.21 -13.26
CA PHE A 119 4.95 5.50 -11.99
C PHE A 119 3.95 6.65 -12.14
N MET A 120 4.38 7.75 -12.76
CA MET A 120 3.52 8.91 -12.98
C MET A 120 2.32 8.57 -13.86
N SER A 121 2.47 7.73 -14.88
CA SER A 121 1.35 7.35 -15.76
C SER A 121 0.40 6.31 -15.13
N LEU A 122 0.92 5.35 -14.37
CA LEU A 122 0.14 4.21 -13.88
C LEU A 122 -0.50 4.47 -12.51
N PHE A 123 0.27 5.02 -11.56
CA PHE A 123 -0.09 4.99 -10.14
C PHE A 123 -0.33 6.34 -9.51
N SER A 124 0.29 7.42 -10.00
CA SER A 124 0.26 8.72 -9.30
C SER A 124 -1.16 9.23 -9.01
N GLN A 125 -2.06 9.16 -9.99
CA GLN A 125 -3.47 9.56 -9.84
C GLN A 125 -4.22 8.72 -8.81
N MET A 126 -4.05 7.39 -8.86
CA MET A 126 -4.67 6.47 -7.90
C MET A 126 -4.20 6.79 -6.49
N ILE A 127 -2.88 6.92 -6.31
CA ILE A 127 -2.28 7.19 -5.01
C ILE A 127 -2.76 8.54 -4.48
N CYS A 128 -2.78 9.59 -5.30
CA CYS A 128 -3.31 10.89 -4.87
C CYS A 128 -4.77 10.81 -4.46
N ALA A 129 -5.61 10.06 -5.17
CA ALA A 129 -7.01 9.85 -4.80
C ALA A 129 -7.19 9.07 -3.49
N LEU A 130 -6.26 8.15 -3.17
CA LEU A 130 -6.26 7.39 -1.92
C LEU A 130 -5.71 8.21 -0.74
N VAL A 131 -4.71 9.06 -0.97
CA VAL A 131 -4.17 9.99 0.05
C VAL A 131 -5.19 11.08 0.38
N PHE A 132 -5.78 11.68 -0.65
CA PHE A 132 -6.71 12.81 -0.59
C PHE A 132 -8.10 12.40 -1.09
N PRO A 133 -8.79 11.51 -0.36
CA PRO A 133 -10.09 11.03 -0.79
C PRO A 133 -11.14 12.13 -0.78
N SER A 134 -11.99 12.14 -1.81
CA SER A 134 -13.17 12.99 -1.82
C SER A 134 -14.14 12.57 -0.72
N THR A 135 -14.88 13.52 -0.15
CA THR A 135 -15.88 13.30 0.91
C THR A 135 -17.02 12.35 0.50
N THR A 136 -17.15 12.05 -0.79
CA THR A 136 -18.13 11.10 -1.35
C THR A 136 -17.69 9.63 -1.23
N ASN A 137 -16.41 9.34 -1.03
CA ASN A 137 -15.91 7.98 -0.83
C ASN A 137 -15.33 7.84 0.59
N ARG A 138 -16.17 7.41 1.54
CA ARG A 138 -15.78 7.32 2.96
C ARG A 138 -14.77 6.19 3.23
N PHE A 139 -14.80 5.11 2.45
CA PHE A 139 -13.91 3.97 2.67
C PHE A 139 -12.43 4.33 2.48
N SER A 140 -12.12 5.30 1.62
CA SER A 140 -10.75 5.73 1.39
C SER A 140 -10.20 6.68 2.46
N LEU A 141 -11.02 7.16 3.40
CA LEU A 141 -10.53 7.98 4.54
C LEU A 141 -9.59 7.17 5.44
N ASP A 142 -9.90 5.89 5.65
CA ASP A 142 -9.21 5.00 6.58
C ASP A 142 -7.82 4.57 6.08
N PHE A 143 -7.59 4.64 4.75
CA PHE A 143 -6.34 4.19 4.13
C PHE A 143 -5.39 5.33 3.77
N GLY A 144 -5.83 6.58 3.86
CA GLY A 144 -5.01 7.68 3.37
C GLY A 144 -3.72 7.89 4.15
N ASP A 145 -3.61 7.42 5.40
CA ASP A 145 -2.36 7.45 6.16
C ASP A 145 -1.36 6.41 5.63
N ILE A 146 -1.84 5.21 5.26
CA ILE A 146 -1.05 4.16 4.60
C ILE A 146 -0.47 4.72 3.30
N TRP A 147 -1.32 5.33 2.47
CA TRP A 147 -0.88 5.88 1.18
C TRP A 147 -0.07 7.17 1.32
N CYS A 148 -0.27 7.97 2.37
CA CYS A 148 0.57 9.12 2.69
C CYS A 148 2.00 8.66 2.99
N GLN A 149 2.14 7.65 3.85
CA GLN A 149 3.44 7.04 4.14
C GLN A 149 4.03 6.34 2.90
N GLY A 150 3.22 5.61 2.15
CA GLY A 150 3.60 4.98 0.89
C GLY A 150 4.16 6.00 -0.12
N LEU A 151 3.48 7.13 -0.30
CA LEU A 151 3.95 8.20 -1.18
C LEU A 151 5.26 8.82 -0.69
N CYS A 152 5.43 9.00 0.63
CA CYS A 152 6.70 9.45 1.20
C CYS A 152 7.85 8.47 0.91
N ASN A 153 7.60 7.16 1.03
CA ASN A 153 8.58 6.11 0.72
C ASN A 153 8.88 6.04 -0.78
N ILE A 154 7.89 6.28 -1.64
CA ILE A 154 8.04 6.38 -3.09
C ILE A 154 8.93 7.58 -3.46
N ILE A 155 8.71 8.74 -2.84
CA ILE A 155 9.56 9.93 -3.03
C ILE A 155 11.02 9.61 -2.65
N ASP A 156 11.22 8.85 -1.57
CA ASP A 156 12.57 8.43 -1.17
C ASP A 156 13.24 7.46 -2.13
N ALA A 157 12.46 6.52 -2.67
CA ALA A 157 12.96 5.45 -3.52
C ALA A 157 13.49 5.94 -4.88
N PHE A 158 13.04 7.09 -5.37
CA PHE A 158 13.54 7.63 -6.62
C PHE A 158 14.93 8.27 -6.48
N PRO A 159 15.77 8.21 -7.54
CA PRO A 159 17.06 8.88 -7.56
C PRO A 159 16.95 10.40 -7.29
N ASN A 160 17.98 10.98 -6.69
CA ASN A 160 18.05 12.42 -6.38
C ASN A 160 17.96 13.33 -7.61
N THR A 161 18.26 12.81 -8.81
CA THR A 161 18.15 13.54 -10.08
C THR A 161 16.72 13.66 -10.60
N THR A 162 15.75 13.00 -9.94
CA THR A 162 14.34 12.98 -10.38
C THR A 162 13.66 14.31 -10.07
N SER A 163 13.01 14.91 -11.07
CA SER A 163 12.21 16.11 -10.85
C SER A 163 10.80 15.77 -10.36
N PHE A 164 10.46 16.28 -9.18
CA PHE A 164 9.17 16.05 -8.54
C PHE A 164 8.14 17.15 -8.79
N THR A 165 8.39 18.10 -9.70
CA THR A 165 7.46 19.21 -9.98
C THR A 165 6.10 18.72 -10.47
N THR A 166 6.06 17.71 -11.35
CA THR A 166 4.80 17.15 -11.85
C THR A 166 4.00 16.46 -10.75
N LEU A 167 4.66 15.76 -9.83
CA LEU A 167 4.00 15.16 -8.67
C LEU A 167 3.46 16.25 -7.73
N LEU A 168 4.22 17.33 -7.51
CA LEU A 168 3.77 18.48 -6.72
C LEU A 168 2.51 19.12 -7.31
N ASP A 169 2.46 19.32 -8.63
CA ASP A 169 1.26 19.84 -9.33
C ASP A 169 0.06 18.92 -9.11
N LEU A 170 0.27 17.61 -9.24
CA LEU A 170 -0.77 16.62 -9.03
C LEU A 170 -1.32 16.65 -7.60
N ILE A 171 -0.43 16.74 -6.59
CA ILE A 171 -0.82 16.82 -5.18
C ILE A 171 -1.69 18.04 -4.94
N PHE A 172 -1.27 19.22 -5.41
CA PHE A 172 -2.05 20.45 -5.21
C PHE A 172 -3.43 20.40 -5.89
N ASN A 173 -3.53 19.75 -7.05
CA ASN A 173 -4.80 19.58 -7.75
C ASN A 173 -5.77 18.65 -7.02
N ASN A 174 -5.26 17.72 -6.20
CA ASN A 174 -6.08 16.75 -5.47
C ASN A 174 -6.31 17.09 -4.00
N SER A 175 -5.50 17.95 -3.40
CA SER A 175 -5.55 18.25 -1.96
C SER A 175 -6.63 19.27 -1.58
N LEU A 176 -7.87 19.05 -2.04
CA LEU A 176 -8.99 19.96 -1.83
C LEU A 176 -9.84 19.55 -0.62
N HIS A 177 -9.92 20.45 0.37
CA HIS A 177 -10.87 20.47 1.48
C HIS A 177 -10.75 19.38 2.58
N GLY A 178 -11.07 19.74 3.82
CA GLY A 178 -11.03 18.86 5.01
C GLY A 178 -9.77 19.05 5.87
N SER A 179 -9.84 18.71 7.16
CA SER A 179 -8.68 18.78 8.09
C SER A 179 -7.69 17.63 7.87
N TYR A 180 -8.17 16.40 7.71
CA TYR A 180 -7.35 15.21 7.45
C TYR A 180 -6.50 15.32 6.17
N VAL A 181 -7.01 16.02 5.14
CA VAL A 181 -6.26 16.35 3.92
C VAL A 181 -5.08 17.27 4.24
N ARG A 182 -5.25 18.24 5.14
CA ARG A 182 -4.20 19.21 5.49
C ARG A 182 -3.06 18.58 6.28
N ASP A 183 -3.34 17.65 7.18
CA ASP A 183 -2.30 16.89 7.89
C ASP A 183 -1.40 16.12 6.93
N ARG A 184 -2.01 15.32 6.05
CA ARG A 184 -1.28 14.54 5.04
C ARG A 184 -0.53 15.43 4.06
N LEU A 185 -1.15 16.53 3.64
CA LEU A 185 -0.50 17.50 2.76
C LEU A 185 0.74 18.12 3.42
N ALA A 186 0.67 18.49 4.70
CA ALA A 186 1.84 19.02 5.42
C ALA A 186 2.98 18.00 5.48
N ILE A 187 2.69 16.73 5.72
CA ILE A 187 3.68 15.64 5.74
C ILE A 187 4.33 15.47 4.36
N ILE A 188 3.52 15.36 3.30
CA ILE A 188 4.01 15.11 1.94
C ILE A 188 4.80 16.31 1.40
N LEU A 189 4.35 17.55 1.65
CA LEU A 189 5.08 18.74 1.21
C LEU A 189 6.41 18.89 1.93
N ALA A 190 6.48 18.57 3.22
CA ALA A 190 7.75 18.51 3.94
C ALA A 190 8.69 17.49 3.30
N LYS A 191 8.17 16.30 2.96
CA LYS A 191 8.95 15.25 2.30
C LYS A 191 9.46 15.65 0.93
N LEU A 192 8.61 16.30 0.13
CA LEU A 192 8.97 16.80 -1.19
C LEU A 192 9.97 17.93 -1.14
N SER A 193 10.00 18.74 -0.08
CA SER A 193 10.93 19.88 0.00
C SER A 193 12.38 19.47 -0.21
N CYS A 194 12.79 18.30 0.32
CA CYS A 194 14.15 17.76 0.13
C CYS A 194 14.48 17.34 -1.30
N ARG A 195 13.52 17.42 -2.23
CA ARG A 195 13.62 17.01 -3.65
C ARG A 195 13.31 18.16 -4.62
N LEU A 196 13.13 19.38 -4.13
CA LEU A 196 12.75 20.54 -4.91
C LEU A 196 13.85 21.62 -4.84
N SER A 197 13.91 22.46 -5.87
CA SER A 197 14.78 23.64 -5.85
C SER A 197 14.32 24.65 -4.80
N SER A 198 15.25 25.40 -4.21
CA SER A 198 14.97 26.50 -3.27
C SER A 198 13.90 27.46 -3.85
N GLN A 199 14.01 27.83 -5.12
CA GLN A 199 13.02 28.66 -5.82
C GLN A 199 11.61 28.07 -5.79
N THR A 200 11.47 26.75 -5.97
CA THR A 200 10.16 26.08 -5.91
C THR A 200 9.63 26.06 -4.47
N ILE A 201 10.50 25.84 -3.50
CA ILE A 201 10.15 25.83 -2.09
C ILE A 201 9.65 27.22 -1.65
N GLU A 202 10.38 28.29 -1.97
CA GLU A 202 10.01 29.68 -1.63
C GLU A 202 8.67 30.07 -2.23
N ASN A 203 8.46 29.79 -3.52
CA ASN A 203 7.28 30.29 -4.23
C ASN A 203 6.02 29.44 -4.02
N ARG A 204 6.18 28.13 -3.77
CA ARG A 204 5.05 27.19 -3.77
C ARG A 204 4.78 26.53 -2.43
N LEU A 205 5.81 26.15 -1.69
CA LEU A 205 5.63 25.42 -0.42
C LEU A 205 5.51 26.39 0.76
N LEU A 206 6.37 27.40 0.83
CA LEU A 206 6.40 28.34 1.96
C LEU A 206 5.05 29.07 2.19
N PRO A 207 4.32 29.53 1.16
CA PRO A 207 2.99 30.13 1.36
C PRO A 207 1.98 29.15 1.97
N VAL A 208 2.04 27.87 1.56
CA VAL A 208 1.16 26.82 2.08
C VAL A 208 1.48 26.50 3.54
N PHE A 209 2.78 26.40 3.89
CA PHE A 209 3.20 26.22 5.28
C PHE A 209 2.82 27.41 6.18
N LYS A 210 2.89 28.64 5.68
CA LYS A 210 2.37 29.82 6.40
C LYS A 210 0.88 29.69 6.68
N ASN A 211 0.09 29.14 5.75
CA ASN A 211 -1.32 28.88 5.98
C ASN A 211 -1.52 27.79 7.05
N PHE A 212 -0.73 26.71 7.05
CA PHE A 212 -0.83 25.66 8.07
C PHE A 212 -0.47 26.14 9.48
N ILE A 213 0.54 26.99 9.61
CA ILE A 213 0.92 27.57 10.91
C ILE A 213 -0.18 28.47 11.46
N ASN A 214 -1.00 29.06 10.59
CA ASN A 214 -2.15 29.87 10.94
C ASN A 214 -3.49 29.11 10.81
N ASP A 215 -3.46 27.77 10.74
CA ASP A 215 -4.67 26.96 10.58
C ASP A 215 -5.58 27.09 11.82
N THR A 216 -6.89 26.97 11.63
CA THR A 216 -7.85 27.00 12.73
C THR A 216 -7.71 25.79 13.65
N ASN A 217 -7.29 24.64 13.11
CA ASN A 217 -7.03 23.43 13.88
C ASN A 217 -5.62 23.46 14.51
N ALA A 218 -5.56 23.29 15.83
CA ALA A 218 -4.33 23.30 16.60
C ALA A 218 -3.35 22.17 16.22
N ASP A 219 -3.87 21.00 15.85
CA ASP A 219 -3.03 19.85 15.49
C ASP A 219 -2.29 20.10 14.18
N ILE A 220 -2.96 20.71 13.20
CA ILE A 220 -2.34 21.15 11.94
C ILE A 220 -1.22 22.15 12.22
N ARG A 221 -1.46 23.13 13.11
CA ARG A 221 -0.44 24.12 13.48
C ARG A 221 0.78 23.45 14.12
N ALA A 222 0.55 22.55 15.08
CA ALA A 222 1.61 21.82 15.76
C ALA A 222 2.42 20.95 14.78
N LEU A 223 1.73 20.23 13.89
CA LEU A 223 2.36 19.42 12.84
C LEU A 223 3.19 20.27 11.88
N ALA A 224 2.64 21.40 11.40
CA ALA A 224 3.37 22.31 10.52
C ALA A 224 4.65 22.83 11.16
N CYS A 225 4.58 23.25 12.43
CA CYS A 225 5.75 23.65 13.21
C CYS A 225 6.79 22.52 13.35
N GLN A 226 6.35 21.27 13.52
CA GLN A 226 7.25 20.11 13.56
C GLN A 226 7.96 19.86 12.22
N LYS A 227 7.31 20.19 11.09
CA LYS A 227 7.85 19.96 9.75
C LYS A 227 8.70 21.12 9.20
N LEU A 228 8.58 22.32 9.77
CA LEU A 228 9.38 23.50 9.37
C LEU A 228 10.90 23.25 9.31
N PRO A 229 11.54 22.53 10.24
CA PRO A 229 12.98 22.28 10.16
C PRO A 229 13.40 21.55 8.88
N ILE A 230 12.56 20.63 8.38
CA ILE A 230 12.81 19.88 7.14
C ILE A 230 12.77 20.83 5.94
N LEU A 231 11.79 21.74 5.93
CA LEU A 231 11.65 22.77 4.91
C LEU A 231 12.87 23.72 4.93
N ALA A 232 13.30 24.13 6.13
CA ALA A 232 14.43 25.02 6.33
C ALA A 232 15.76 24.43 5.81
N GLN A 233 16.02 23.15 6.13
CA GLN A 233 17.20 22.43 5.65
C GLN A 233 17.26 22.28 4.13
N SER A 234 16.11 22.38 3.46
CA SER A 234 16.03 22.24 2.00
C SER A 234 16.36 23.53 1.24
N PHE A 235 16.66 24.63 1.95
CA PHE A 235 17.20 25.87 1.37
C PHE A 235 18.73 25.93 1.35
N GLU A 236 19.40 25.04 2.09
CA GLU A 236 20.87 24.91 2.15
C GLU A 236 21.42 24.10 0.97
#